data_AF-A0A5N8HKS0-F1
#
_entry.id   AF-A0A5N8HKS0-F1
#
_cell.length_a   1.000
_cell.length_b   1.000
_cell.length_c   1.000
_cell.angle_alpha   90.00
_cell.angle_beta   90.00
_cell.angle_gamma   90.00
#
_symmetry.space_group_name_H-M   'P 1'
#
loop_
_entity.id
_entity.type
_entity.pdbx_description
1 polymer ?
#
loop_
_entity_poly.entity_id
_entity_poly.type
_entity_poly.pdbx_seq_one_letter_code
_entity_poly.pdbx_strand_id
1 'polypeptide(L)' 'MSKNYHIAVLPGDGIGPEVMTQALKVLDAVRNRFAMR' A
#
# COMPACT_ATOMS: atom_id res chain seq x y z
N MET A 1 -5.72 15.52 -12.95
CA MET A 1 -6.77 14.94 -12.07
C MET A 1 -6.14 13.76 -11.34
N SER A 2 -5.86 13.89 -10.04
CA SER A 2 -5.38 12.77 -9.24
C SER A 2 -6.60 11.86 -8.94
N LYS A 3 -6.54 10.60 -9.36
CA LYS A 3 -7.57 9.60 -9.04
C LYS A 3 -7.26 9.01 -7.67
N ASN A 4 -8.23 9.07 -6.76
CA ASN A 4 -8.13 8.42 -5.46
C ASN A 4 -8.58 6.96 -5.60
N TYR A 5 -7.69 6.03 -5.25
CA TYR A 5 -7.96 4.59 -5.29
C TYR A 5 -8.10 4.05 -3.88
N HIS A 6 -9.19 3.35 -3.61
CA HIS A 6 -9.39 2.64 -2.35
C HIS A 6 -9.10 1.15 -2.55
N ILE A 7 -8.12 0.62 -1.83
CA ILE A 7 -7.66 -0.77 -1.94
C ILE A 7 -7.94 -1.46 -0.61
N ALA A 8 -8.78 -2.51 -0.62
CA ALA A 8 -8.97 -3.37 0.54
C ALA A 8 -7.75 -4.27 0.71
N VAL A 9 -7.10 -4.20 1.87
CA VAL A 9 -5.92 -5.00 2.20
C VAL A 9 -6.32 -6.06 3.22
N LEU A 10 -6.22 -7.32 2.84
CA LEU A 10 -6.47 -8.48 3.72
C LEU A 10 -5.14 -9.21 3.93
N PRO A 11 -4.47 -9.02 5.08
CA PRO A 11 -3.12 -9.53 5.30
C PRO A 11 -3.05 -11.07 5.46
N GLY A 12 -4.16 -11.75 5.76
CA GLY A 12 -4.19 -13.19 5.96
C GLY A 12 -3.42 -13.64 7.21
N ASP A 13 -2.94 -14.88 7.20
CA ASP A 13 -2.27 -15.54 8.32
C ASP A 13 -0.77 -15.81 8.04
N GLY A 14 -0.06 -16.36 9.02
CA GLY A 14 1.37 -16.69 8.90
C GLY A 14 2.21 -15.41 8.76
N ILE A 15 3.06 -15.35 7.73
CA ILE A 15 3.93 -14.19 7.47
C ILE A 15 3.21 -13.02 6.76
N GLY A 16 1.91 -13.17 6.50
CA GLY A 16 1.09 -12.22 5.75
C GLY A 16 1.13 -10.80 6.34
N PRO A 17 0.88 -10.61 7.64
CA PRO A 17 0.95 -9.29 8.29
C PRO A 17 2.33 -8.62 8.21
N GLU A 18 3.43 -9.36 8.36
CA GLU A 18 4.79 -8.80 8.34
C GLU A 18 5.17 -8.32 6.94
N VAL A 19 4.86 -9.11 5.91
CA VAL A 19 5.13 -8.76 4.51
C VAL A 19 4.21 -7.61 4.07
N MET A 20 2.94 -7.64 4.48
CA MET A 20 1.98 -6.59 4.11
C MET A 20 2.39 -5.23 4.67
N THR A 21 2.97 -5.21 5.87
CA THR A 21 3.55 -3.99 6.45
C THR A 21 4.64 -3.39 5.55
N GLN A 22 5.49 -4.22 4.91
CA GLN A 22 6.50 -3.71 3.98
C GLN A 22 5.88 -3.27 2.64
N ALA A 23 4.87 -3.98 2.15
CA ALA A 23 4.15 -3.60 0.93
C ALA A 23 3.52 -2.21 1.07
N LEU A 24 2.91 -1.91 2.22
CA LEU A 24 2.36 -0.59 2.52
C LEU A 24 3.43 0.52 2.52
N LYS A 25 4.64 0.25 3.03
CA LYS A 25 5.76 1.23 2.97
C LYS A 25 6.16 1.55 1.53
N VAL A 26 6.19 0.53 0.66
CA VAL A 26 6.49 0.73 -0.77
C VAL A 26 5.37 1.51 -1.45
N LEU A 27 4.10 1.22 -1.13
CA LEU A 27 2.96 1.98 -1.63
C LEU A 27 3.00 3.44 -1.21
N ASP A 28 3.40 3.75 0.02
CA ASP A 28 3.61 5.12 0.49
C ASP A 28 4.73 5.82 -0.28
N ALA A 29 5.86 5.16 -0.52
CA ALA A 29 6.97 5.70 -1.31
C ALA A 29 6.53 5.98 -2.76
N VAL A 30 5.75 5.07 -3.35
CA VAL A 30 5.16 5.21 -4.69
C VAL A 30 4.16 6.37 -4.74
N ARG A 31 3.28 6.49 -3.73
CA ARG A 31 2.34 7.62 -3.59
C ARG A 31 3.10 8.95 -3.61
N ASN A 32 4.17 9.06 -2.83
CA ASN A 32 4.98 10.27 -2.74
C ASN A 32 5.75 10.56 -4.04
N ARG A 33 6.39 9.54 -4.63
CA ARG A 33 7.23 9.69 -5.83
C ARG A 33 6.45 10.17 -7.04
N PHE A 34 5.21 9.70 -7.20
CA PHE A 34 4.37 10.03 -8.35
C PHE A 34 3.29 11.07 -8.02
N ALA A 35 3.34 11.70 -6.85
CA ALA A 35 2.34 12.66 -6.38
C ALA A 35 0.90 12.15 -6.53
N MET A 36 0.69 10.86 -6.21
CA MET A 36 -0.63 10.23 -6.22
C MET A 36 -1.38 10.55 -4.93
N ARG A 37 -2.71 10.54 -4.97
CA ARG A 37 -3.57 10.91 -3.85
C ARG A 37 -4.42 9.75 -3.39
#